data_AF-A0A1H4KVX5-F1
#
_entry.id   AF-A0A1H4KVX5-F1
#
_cell.length_a   1.000
_cell.length_b   1.000
_cell.length_c   1.000
_cell.angle_alpha   90.00
_cell.angle_beta   90.00
_cell.angle_gamma   90.00
#
_symmetry.space_group_name_H-M   'P 1'
#
loop_
_entity.id
_entity.type
_entity.pdbx_description
1 polymer ?
#
loop_
_entity_poly.entity_id
_entity_poly.type
_entity_poly.pdbx_seq_one_letter_code
_entity_poly.pdbx_strand_id
1 'polypeptide(L)'
;MYQGISVLAGLLFGGVKQYQDTKSLNQGEIYRKKYAVETTENITGGVGVWAGVEYGSMLGTTLLPGFGTVAGAVLGGVLGAKVGTVVGHQAGSAVFKQGMPNFMTDSASQESRMFKDPMEQENTVHAMN
;
A
#
# COMPACT_ATOMS: atom_id res chain seq x y z
N MET A 1 -19.26 1.93 30.51
CA MET A 1 -20.26 2.60 29.65
C MET A 1 -19.55 3.64 28.79
N TYR A 2 -19.29 3.34 27.51
CA TYR A 2 -18.97 4.30 26.44
C TYR A 2 -19.38 3.65 25.10
N GLN A 3 -20.69 3.52 24.88
CA GLN A 3 -21.29 3.23 23.58
C GLN A 3 -21.92 4.54 23.11
N GLY A 4 -21.41 5.16 22.04
CA GLY A 4 -22.10 6.33 21.49
C GLY A 4 -21.36 7.13 20.41
N ILE A 5 -20.02 7.13 20.38
CA ILE A 5 -19.28 8.03 19.47
C ILE A 5 -18.92 7.35 18.13
N SER A 6 -18.88 6.01 18.09
CA SER A 6 -18.37 5.26 16.92
C SER A 6 -19.34 5.16 15.75
N VAL A 7 -20.66 5.21 15.98
CA VAL A 7 -21.64 5.00 14.90
C VAL A 7 -21.80 6.25 14.04
N LEU A 8 -21.76 7.45 14.63
CA LEU A 8 -21.84 8.70 13.88
C LEU A 8 -20.54 8.98 13.09
N ALA A 9 -19.38 8.65 13.66
CA ALA A 9 -18.11 8.69 12.94
C ALA A 9 -18.07 7.65 11.80
N GLY A 10 -18.59 6.45 12.03
CA GLY A 10 -18.74 5.42 11.00
C GLY A 10 -19.68 5.82 9.85
N LEU A 11 -20.72 6.62 10.12
CA LEU A 11 -21.61 7.14 9.07
C LEU A 11 -20.96 8.28 8.27
N LEU A 12 -20.22 9.18 8.94
CA LEU A 12 -19.48 10.26 8.28
C LEU A 12 -18.34 9.76 7.40
N PHE A 13 -17.64 8.70 7.83
CA PHE A 13 -16.54 8.09 7.05
C PHE A 13 -16.99 6.96 6.10
N GLY A 14 -18.11 6.30 6.40
CA GLY A 14 -18.66 5.21 5.58
C GLY A 14 -19.56 5.67 4.44
N GLY A 15 -20.28 6.79 4.58
CA GLY A 15 -21.24 7.26 3.58
C GLY A 15 -20.64 7.92 2.33
N VAL A 16 -19.41 8.43 2.40
CA VAL A 16 -18.81 9.21 1.29
C VAL A 16 -18.03 8.33 0.30
N LYS A 17 -17.62 7.12 0.70
CA LYS A 17 -16.74 6.26 -0.11
C LYS A 17 -17.48 5.35 -1.10
N GLN A 18 -18.81 5.20 -0.99
CA GLN A 18 -19.57 4.17 -1.71
C GLN A 18 -20.33 4.69 -2.95
N TYR A 19 -19.98 5.86 -3.49
CA TYR A 19 -20.64 6.38 -4.70
C TYR A 19 -19.79 6.29 -5.98
N GLN A 20 -18.50 5.93 -5.89
CA GLN A 20 -17.61 5.95 -7.06
C GLN A 20 -17.15 4.57 -7.54
N ASP A 21 -17.36 3.48 -6.79
CA ASP A 21 -16.69 2.19 -7.07
C ASP A 21 -17.56 1.11 -7.75
N THR A 22 -18.57 1.49 -8.54
CA THR A 22 -19.38 0.52 -9.32
C THR A 22 -19.19 0.59 -10.84
N LYS A 23 -18.28 1.43 -11.37
CA LYS A 23 -17.92 1.35 -12.80
C LYS A 23 -16.46 1.65 -13.07
N SER A 24 -15.62 0.62 -12.91
CA SER A 24 -14.62 0.22 -13.90
C SER A 24 -13.91 -1.06 -13.42
N LEU A 25 -14.60 -2.19 -13.58
CA LEU A 25 -13.99 -3.51 -13.57
C LEU A 25 -13.16 -3.70 -14.85
N ASN A 26 -11.96 -3.11 -14.92
CA ASN A 26 -11.00 -3.48 -15.96
C ASN A 26 -9.53 -3.16 -15.61
N GLN A 27 -9.04 -3.53 -14.43
CA GLN A 27 -7.59 -3.50 -14.10
C GLN A 27 -7.29 -4.24 -12.77
N GLY A 28 -7.07 -5.55 -12.83
CA GLY A 28 -6.68 -6.41 -11.69
C GLY A 28 -5.29 -6.10 -11.08
N GLU A 29 -4.60 -5.09 -11.61
CA GLU A 29 -3.24 -4.65 -11.24
C GLU A 29 -3.21 -3.46 -10.26
N ILE A 30 -4.26 -2.62 -10.22
CA ILE A 30 -4.26 -1.39 -9.41
C ILE A 30 -4.59 -1.67 -7.93
N TYR A 31 -5.31 -2.76 -7.64
CA TYR A 31 -5.66 -3.13 -6.28
C TYR A 31 -4.44 -3.52 -5.42
N ARG A 32 -3.49 -4.31 -5.92
CA ARG A 32 -2.34 -4.72 -5.07
C ARG A 32 -1.39 -3.56 -4.73
N LYS A 33 -1.19 -2.63 -5.67
CA LYS A 33 -0.33 -1.43 -5.50
C LYS A 33 -0.77 -0.60 -4.30
N LYS A 34 -2.06 -0.29 -4.26
CA LYS A 34 -2.64 0.53 -3.21
C LYS A 34 -2.67 -0.19 -1.86
N TYR A 35 -3.00 -1.48 -1.86
CA TYR A 35 -3.13 -2.24 -0.62
C TYR A 35 -1.78 -2.51 0.07
N ALA A 36 -0.71 -2.79 -0.68
CA ALA A 36 0.62 -3.00 -0.10
C ALA A 36 1.18 -1.71 0.51
N VAL A 37 1.09 -0.59 -0.21
CA VAL A 37 1.54 0.72 0.27
C VAL A 37 0.75 1.16 1.49
N GLU A 38 -0.59 1.06 1.45
CA GLU A 38 -1.46 1.51 2.53
C GLU A 38 -1.34 0.63 3.80
N THR A 39 -1.08 -0.67 3.64
CA THR A 39 -0.82 -1.57 4.79
C THR A 39 0.52 -1.25 5.46
N THR A 40 1.60 -1.11 4.68
CA THR A 40 2.91 -0.80 5.24
C THR A 40 2.93 0.59 5.87
N GLU A 41 2.28 1.57 5.24
CA GLU A 41 2.08 2.92 5.77
C GLU A 41 1.31 2.93 7.09
N ASN A 42 0.21 2.18 7.20
CA ASN A 42 -0.59 2.12 8.43
C ASN A 42 0.18 1.46 9.59
N ILE A 43 0.88 0.34 9.33
CA ILE A 43 1.64 -0.37 10.36
C ILE A 43 2.81 0.49 10.85
N THR A 44 3.61 1.03 9.94
CA THR A 44 4.76 1.87 10.30
C THR A 44 4.35 3.20 10.91
N GLY A 45 3.24 3.79 10.47
CA GLY A 45 2.62 4.96 11.10
C GLY A 45 2.22 4.67 12.56
N GLY A 46 1.54 3.55 12.81
CA GLY A 46 1.17 3.13 14.16
C GLY A 46 2.37 2.86 15.07
N VAL A 47 3.38 2.14 14.56
CA VAL A 47 4.65 1.90 15.28
C VAL A 47 5.38 3.20 15.56
N GLY A 48 5.42 4.10 14.59
CA GLY A 48 6.03 5.42 14.73
C GLY A 48 5.36 6.23 15.83
N VAL A 49 4.02 6.30 15.85
CA VAL A 49 3.26 6.98 16.92
C VAL A 49 3.59 6.39 18.29
N TRP A 50 3.55 5.07 18.43
CA TRP A 50 3.81 4.41 19.71
C TRP A 50 5.23 4.70 20.22
N ALA A 51 6.24 4.49 19.39
CA ALA A 51 7.63 4.78 19.73
C ALA A 51 7.83 6.26 20.05
N GLY A 52 7.23 7.14 19.25
CA GLY A 52 7.27 8.58 19.46
C GLY A 52 6.67 8.99 20.81
N VAL A 53 5.48 8.50 21.15
CA VAL A 53 4.82 8.78 22.43
C VAL A 53 5.70 8.31 23.59
N GLU A 54 6.25 7.10 23.52
CA GLU A 54 7.06 6.52 24.59
C GLU A 54 8.35 7.31 24.82
N TYR A 55 9.18 7.46 23.79
CA TYR A 55 10.44 8.21 23.90
C TYR A 55 10.20 9.68 24.22
N GLY A 56 9.18 10.29 23.62
CA GLY A 56 8.79 11.66 23.90
C GLY A 56 8.42 11.84 25.37
N SER A 57 7.57 10.96 25.91
CA SER A 57 7.15 11.03 27.31
C SER A 57 8.31 10.82 28.29
N MET A 58 9.24 9.93 27.98
CA MET A 58 10.43 9.67 28.79
C MET A 58 11.35 10.90 28.83
N LEU A 59 11.70 11.44 27.66
CA LEU A 59 12.53 12.65 27.56
C LEU A 59 11.87 13.85 28.24
N GLY A 60 10.58 14.02 28.01
CA GLY A 60 9.80 15.07 28.64
C GLY A 60 9.76 14.95 30.17
N THR A 61 9.63 13.73 30.70
CA THR A 61 9.67 13.47 32.15
C THR A 61 11.02 13.85 32.75
N THR A 62 12.12 13.59 32.05
CA THR A 62 13.48 13.99 32.49
C THR A 62 13.64 15.51 32.59
N LEU A 63 13.00 16.27 31.69
CA LEU A 63 13.07 17.73 31.68
C LEU A 63 12.15 18.36 32.75
N LEU A 64 10.90 17.92 32.82
CA LEU A 64 9.90 18.44 33.75
C LEU A 64 8.85 17.36 34.05
N PRO A 65 8.88 16.70 35.21
CA PRO A 65 7.93 15.64 35.54
C PRO A 65 6.46 16.11 35.46
N GLY A 66 5.58 15.25 34.94
CA GLY A 66 4.16 15.55 34.75
C GLY A 66 3.89 16.32 33.46
N PHE A 67 4.19 17.62 33.42
CA PHE A 67 3.91 18.44 32.22
C PHE A 67 4.81 18.05 31.04
N GLY A 68 6.09 17.84 31.29
CA GLY A 68 7.03 17.38 30.26
C GLY A 68 6.65 16.02 29.72
N THR A 69 6.14 15.09 30.55
CA THR A 69 5.62 13.78 30.10
C THR A 69 4.53 13.95 29.04
N VAL A 70 3.55 14.83 29.29
CA VAL A 70 2.43 15.08 28.37
C VAL A 70 2.91 15.79 27.11
N ALA A 71 3.68 16.87 27.25
CA ALA A 71 4.21 17.62 26.11
C ALA A 71 5.10 16.75 25.23
N GLY A 72 5.98 15.98 25.85
CA GLY A 72 6.87 15.02 25.20
C GLY A 72 6.10 13.92 24.47
N ALA A 73 5.09 13.32 25.11
CA ALA A 73 4.23 12.31 24.49
C ALA A 73 3.53 12.84 23.22
N VAL A 74 2.98 14.05 23.28
CA VAL A 74 2.29 14.69 22.16
C VAL A 74 3.26 14.97 21.01
N LEU A 75 4.38 15.63 21.31
CA LEU A 75 5.39 15.99 20.30
C LEU A 75 6.00 14.74 19.66
N GLY A 76 6.37 13.77 20.49
CA GLY A 76 6.91 12.49 20.07
C GLY A 76 5.92 11.72 19.21
N GLY A 77 4.65 11.61 19.60
CA GLY A 77 3.61 10.95 18.81
C GLY A 77 3.38 11.59 17.43
N VAL A 78 3.38 12.93 17.35
CA VAL A 78 3.24 13.65 16.07
C VAL A 78 4.44 13.43 15.16
N LEU A 79 5.66 13.49 15.72
CA LEU A 79 6.89 13.22 14.97
C LEU A 79 6.94 11.76 14.50
N GLY A 80 6.61 10.84 15.41
CA GLY A 80 6.50 9.41 15.15
C GLY A 80 5.52 9.08 14.03
N ALA A 81 4.34 9.70 14.02
CA ALA A 81 3.37 9.57 12.94
C ALA A 81 3.95 9.98 11.59
N LYS A 82 4.54 11.19 11.51
CA LYS A 82 5.13 11.67 10.24
C LYS A 82 6.22 10.75 9.73
N VAL A 83 7.16 10.36 10.61
CA VAL A 83 8.27 9.49 10.22
C VAL A 83 7.76 8.12 9.81
N GLY A 84 6.86 7.52 10.60
CA GLY A 84 6.25 6.23 10.32
C GLY A 84 5.56 6.21 8.97
N THR A 85 4.65 7.15 8.71
CA THR A 85 3.95 7.28 7.42
C THR A 85 4.92 7.41 6.25
N VAL A 86 5.94 8.27 6.35
CA VAL A 86 6.93 8.45 5.27
C VAL A 86 7.73 7.17 5.02
N VAL A 87 8.17 6.49 6.08
CA VAL A 87 8.92 5.22 5.97
C VAL A 87 8.05 4.13 5.39
N GLY A 88 6.80 3.98 5.82
CA GLY A 88 5.90 2.96 5.30
C GLY A 88 5.52 3.16 3.86
N HIS A 89 5.30 4.41 3.46
CA HIS A 89 5.04 4.75 2.06
C HIS A 89 6.21 4.37 1.16
N GLN A 90 7.45 4.68 1.59
CA GLN A 90 8.66 4.32 0.87
C GLN A 90 8.88 2.81 0.84
N ALA A 91 8.72 2.13 1.98
CA ALA A 91 8.89 0.68 2.09
C ALA A 91 7.86 -0.07 1.24
N GLY A 92 6.57 0.31 1.30
CA GLY A 92 5.53 -0.27 0.47
C GLY A 92 5.79 -0.04 -1.02
N SER A 93 6.28 1.15 -1.39
CA SER A 93 6.67 1.46 -2.77
C SER A 93 7.88 0.65 -3.24
N ALA A 94 8.87 0.43 -2.37
CA ALA A 94 10.08 -0.35 -2.68
C ALA A 94 9.77 -1.85 -2.84
N VAL A 95 9.00 -2.42 -1.91
CA VAL A 95 8.52 -3.82 -1.99
C VAL A 95 7.71 -4.03 -3.26
N PHE A 96 6.85 -3.06 -3.62
CA PHE A 96 6.11 -3.12 -4.87
C PHE A 96 7.04 -3.07 -6.10
N LYS A 97 8.01 -2.17 -6.14
CA LYS A 97 8.97 -2.05 -7.26
C LYS A 97 9.81 -3.31 -7.45
N GLN A 98 10.15 -4.02 -6.38
CA GLN A 98 10.96 -5.23 -6.41
C GLN A 98 10.12 -6.50 -6.66
N GLY A 99 8.82 -6.44 -6.38
CA GLY A 99 7.84 -7.50 -6.56
C GLY A 99 7.12 -7.50 -7.90
N MET A 100 7.71 -6.98 -8.99
CA MET A 100 7.34 -7.37 -10.36
C MET A 100 8.10 -8.65 -10.73
N PRO A 101 7.57 -9.85 -10.45
CA PRO A 101 8.06 -11.03 -11.14
C PRO A 101 7.75 -10.88 -12.64
N ASN A 102 8.69 -11.33 -13.46
CA ASN A 102 8.67 -11.34 -14.94
C ASN A 102 7.46 -12.05 -15.60
N PHE A 103 6.40 -12.40 -14.86
CA PHE A 103 5.25 -13.13 -15.38
C PHE A 103 4.48 -12.37 -16.47
N MET A 104 4.63 -11.05 -16.61
CA MET A 104 4.00 -10.29 -17.70
C MET A 104 4.90 -10.10 -18.92
N THR A 105 6.22 -10.27 -18.79
CA THR A 105 7.15 -10.16 -19.92
C THR A 105 7.07 -11.41 -20.80
N ASP A 106 6.80 -12.59 -20.22
CA ASP A 106 6.66 -13.84 -20.95
C ASP A 106 5.28 -14.01 -21.63
N SER A 107 4.20 -13.45 -21.07
CA SER A 107 2.87 -13.59 -21.67
C SER A 107 2.70 -12.75 -22.94
N ALA A 108 3.22 -11.52 -22.95
CA ALA A 108 3.15 -10.65 -24.12
C ALA A 108 4.04 -11.13 -25.28
N SER A 109 5.14 -11.83 -24.97
CA SER A 109 6.04 -12.41 -25.97
C SER A 109 5.60 -13.81 -26.45
N GLN A 110 4.80 -14.57 -25.67
CA GLN A 110 4.16 -15.81 -26.14
C GLN A 110 2.96 -15.57 -27.07
N GLU A 111 2.12 -14.57 -26.79
CA GLU A 111 0.93 -14.30 -27.61
C GLU A 111 1.31 -13.86 -29.04
N SER A 112 2.38 -13.05 -29.16
CA SER A 112 2.94 -12.64 -30.45
C SER A 112 3.64 -13.77 -31.23
N ARG A 113 4.05 -14.85 -30.56
CA ARG A 113 4.62 -16.06 -31.19
C ARG A 113 3.53 -17.06 -31.59
N MET A 114 2.44 -17.14 -30.84
CA MET A 114 1.34 -18.05 -31.12
C MET A 114 0.44 -17.59 -32.27
N PHE A 115 0.34 -16.28 -32.51
CA PHE A 115 -0.48 -15.72 -33.60
C PHE A 115 0.27 -15.52 -34.93
N LYS A 116 1.60 -15.74 -34.97
CA LYS A 116 2.41 -15.45 -36.17
C LYS A 116 2.68 -16.65 -37.09
N ASP A 117 2.33 -17.87 -36.68
CA ASP A 117 2.53 -19.08 -37.50
C ASP A 117 1.23 -19.73 -38.02
N PRO A 118 0.49 -19.09 -38.94
CA PRO A 118 -0.37 -19.86 -39.85
C PRO A 118 0.04 -19.82 -41.34
N MET A 119 1.18 -19.23 -41.71
CA MET A 119 1.49 -18.95 -43.14
C MET A 119 2.85 -19.50 -43.62
N GLU A 120 3.35 -20.61 -43.07
CA GLU A 120 4.55 -21.28 -43.61
C GLU A 120 4.51 -22.80 -43.46
N GLN A 121 3.39 -23.45 -43.81
CA GLN A 121 3.34 -24.92 -43.92
C GLN A 121 2.63 -25.46 -45.18
N GLU A 122 2.36 -24.62 -46.19
CA GLU A 122 1.79 -25.08 -47.46
C GLU A 122 2.69 -24.72 -48.66
N ASN A 123 3.96 -25.14 -48.65
CA ASN A 123 4.68 -25.26 -49.93
C ASN A 123 5.85 -26.27 -49.95
N THR A 124 5.91 -27.22 -49.02
CA THR A 124 6.99 -28.24 -49.00
C THR A 124 6.44 -29.66 -49.11
N VAL A 125 5.43 -29.89 -49.96
CA VAL A 125 4.95 -31.25 -50.28
C VAL A 125 4.96 -31.54 -51.79
N HIS A 126 5.63 -30.74 -52.61
CA HIS A 126 5.69 -30.99 -54.06
C HIS A 126 7.06 -30.76 -54.73
N ALA A 127 8.16 -31.10 -54.03
CA ALA A 127 9.50 -31.10 -54.62
C ALA A 127 10.31 -32.38 -54.33
N MET A 128 9.62 -33.50 -54.09
CA MET A 128 10.23 -34.84 -54.09
C MET A 128 9.29 -35.82 -54.80
N ASN A 129 9.30 -35.77 -56.12
CA ASN A 129 9.05 -36.93 -56.98
C ASN A 129 9.87 -36.78 -58.25
#